data_AF-A0AAV9A3Q4-F1
#
_entry.id   AF-A0AAV9A3Q4-F1
#
_cell.length_a   1.000
_cell.length_b   1.000
_cell.length_c   1.000
_cell.angle_alpha   90.00
_cell.angle_beta   90.00
_cell.angle_gamma   90.00
#
_symmetry.space_group_name_H-M   'P 1'
#
loop_
_entity.id
_entity.type
_entity.pdbx_description
1 polymer ?
#
loop_
_entity_poly.entity_id
_entity_poly.type
_entity_poly.pdbx_seq_one_letter_code
_entity_poly.pdbx_strand_id
1 'polypeptide(L)'
;MLEPREADLPALFLVFVVLPLVTYILLGICNEATKKKERVSMLAQMAAEEAFRAEASSTARIIPLVPPPKPRIFECARCFAPATTRCSRCKSVRYCSGKCQIIHWRQGHKQECQEADAAISNLSANLASSESAYRRGQLDEKFQALFPYEDLVKFFQCEIWDFSPRGLLNCGNSCYANAVLQCLMSTKPLSIYLQRRLHSRTCGVRGWCLLCELEQHVTMLLEGGGPLSPSRLLSNMRNIGCRMGGGNQEDAHEFLRLLLMSMQTICLEGLGGENQVDSRVQETTLIQQIFGGRLRSKVKCLRCHHESECYENIMDLTLEILDWVESLEDALAQFTAAEDLDGENMYRCGRCATYVRARKQLSVHEAPNILTIVLKRFQVMLLSYCNLLSLVKLIFPHGFIILCFLLICFLMDDT
;
A
#
# COMPACT_ATOMS: atom_id res chain seq x y z
N MET A 1 -60.06 53.36 12.67
CA MET A 1 -59.17 52.38 13.33
C MET A 1 -59.41 51.06 12.62
N LEU A 2 -58.45 50.59 11.83
CA LEU A 2 -58.54 49.29 11.15
C LEU A 2 -58.09 48.24 12.16
N GLU A 3 -59.03 47.45 12.67
CA GLU A 3 -58.70 46.28 13.48
C GLU A 3 -58.01 45.23 12.60
N PRO A 4 -56.89 44.63 13.05
CA PRO A 4 -56.23 43.58 12.29
C PRO A 4 -57.16 42.37 12.22
N ARG A 5 -57.32 41.81 11.01
CA ARG A 5 -58.11 40.58 10.84
C ARG A 5 -57.32 39.43 11.47
N GLU A 6 -58.00 38.51 12.15
CA GLU A 6 -57.39 37.34 12.82
C GLU A 6 -56.47 36.51 11.89
N ALA A 7 -56.64 36.62 10.57
CA ALA A 7 -55.79 36.00 9.55
C ALA A 7 -54.37 36.60 9.43
N ASP A 8 -54.11 37.77 10.00
CA ASP A 8 -52.80 38.44 9.92
C ASP A 8 -51.86 38.02 11.05
N LEU A 9 -52.38 37.40 12.11
CA LEU A 9 -51.61 36.97 13.29
C LEU A 9 -50.51 35.94 12.97
N PRO A 10 -50.75 34.90 12.14
CA PRO A 10 -49.71 33.95 11.74
C PRO A 10 -48.62 34.58 10.86
N ALA A 11 -49.00 35.52 9.99
CA ALA A 11 -48.07 36.23 9.12
C ALA A 11 -47.15 37.15 9.95
N LEU A 12 -47.72 37.87 10.92
CA LEU A 12 -46.95 38.69 11.86
C LEU A 12 -46.00 37.83 12.71
N PHE A 13 -46.43 36.68 13.20
CA PHE A 13 -45.57 35.77 13.95
C PHE A 13 -44.39 35.25 13.12
N LEU A 14 -44.63 34.89 11.86
CA LEU A 14 -43.60 34.40 10.96
C LEU A 14 -42.57 35.50 10.64
N VAL A 15 -43.02 36.73 10.39
CA VAL A 15 -42.15 37.86 10.05
C VAL A 15 -41.38 38.41 11.25
N PHE A 16 -42.03 38.54 12.41
CA PHE A 16 -41.42 39.21 13.56
C PHE A 16 -40.73 38.25 14.54
N VAL A 17 -40.99 36.95 14.47
CA VAL A 17 -40.39 35.97 15.39
C VAL A 17 -39.55 34.94 14.64
N VAL A 18 -40.13 34.26 13.65
CA VAL A 18 -39.44 33.15 12.98
C VAL A 18 -38.27 33.62 12.12
N LEU A 19 -38.48 34.63 11.27
CA LEU A 19 -37.42 35.14 10.38
C LEU A 19 -36.20 35.69 11.16
N PRO A 20 -36.36 36.54 12.20
CA PRO A 20 -35.23 37.01 13.00
C PRO A 20 -34.48 35.88 13.73
N LEU A 21 -35.21 34.87 14.24
CA LEU A 21 -34.61 33.73 14.93
C LEU A 21 -33.77 32.87 13.97
N VAL A 22 -34.29 32.59 12.77
CA VAL A 22 -33.55 31.87 11.72
C VAL A 22 -32.33 32.67 11.28
N THR A 23 -32.48 33.99 11.10
CA THR A 23 -31.36 34.86 10.71
C THR A 23 -30.26 34.88 11.78
N TYR A 24 -30.64 34.91 13.06
CA TYR A 24 -29.71 34.82 14.19
C TYR A 24 -28.96 33.48 14.23
N ILE A 25 -29.66 32.36 14.02
CA ILE A 25 -29.06 31.02 13.96
C ILE A 25 -28.08 30.92 12.78
N LEU A 26 -28.47 31.40 11.60
CA LEU A 26 -27.61 31.41 10.41
C LEU A 26 -26.37 32.28 10.61
N LEU A 27 -26.51 33.46 11.22
CA LEU A 27 -25.38 34.32 11.59
C LEU A 27 -24.44 33.63 12.60
N GLY A 28 -24.99 32.90 13.57
CA GLY A 28 -24.22 32.10 14.52
C GLY A 28 -23.41 30.99 13.84
N ILE A 29 -24.03 30.25 12.92
CA ILE A 29 -23.36 29.20 12.14
C ILE A 29 -22.28 29.79 11.24
N CYS A 30 -22.56 30.90 10.56
CA CYS A 30 -21.58 31.60 9.72
C CYS A 30 -20.37 32.09 10.54
N ASN A 31 -20.59 32.66 11.73
CA ASN A 31 -19.52 33.14 12.61
C ASN A 31 -18.69 31.98 13.19
N GLU A 32 -19.31 30.84 13.49
CA GLU A 32 -18.58 29.65 13.94
C GLU A 32 -17.76 29.03 12.80
N ALA A 33 -18.30 29.05 11.57
CA ALA A 33 -17.60 28.60 10.37
C ALA A 33 -16.39 29.49 10.03
N THR A 34 -16.50 30.81 10.15
CA THR A 34 -15.36 31.73 9.95
C THR A 34 -14.26 31.51 11.00
N LYS A 35 -14.63 31.37 12.28
CA LYS A 35 -13.66 31.06 13.35
C LYS A 35 -12.97 29.71 13.14
N LYS A 36 -13.71 28.69 12.70
CA LYS A 36 -13.12 27.38 12.34
C LYS A 36 -12.17 27.50 11.15
N LYS A 37 -12.55 28.26 10.11
CA LYS A 37 -11.70 28.52 8.94
C LYS A 37 -10.39 29.22 9.33
N GLU A 38 -10.44 30.21 10.21
CA GLU A 38 -9.25 30.91 10.73
C GLU A 38 -8.33 29.95 11.51
N ARG A 39 -8.87 29.10 12.38
CA ARG A 39 -8.08 28.10 13.12
C ARG A 39 -7.41 27.08 12.20
N VAL A 40 -8.13 26.59 11.19
CA VAL A 40 -7.60 25.65 10.18
C VAL A 40 -6.47 26.31 9.38
N SER A 41 -6.64 27.56 8.97
CA SER A 41 -5.61 28.32 8.25
C SER A 41 -4.34 28.49 9.08
N MET A 42 -4.46 28.80 10.38
CA MET A 42 -3.33 28.95 11.28
C MET A 42 -2.58 27.62 11.50
N LEU A 43 -3.32 26.51 11.67
CA LEU A 43 -2.73 25.17 11.80
C LEU A 43 -2.01 24.72 10.52
N ALA A 44 -2.58 25.02 9.35
CA ALA A 44 -1.95 24.71 8.06
C ALA A 44 -0.64 25.49 7.87
N GLN A 45 -0.59 26.76 8.31
CA GLN A 45 0.62 27.57 8.26
C GLN A 45 1.72 27.03 9.17
N MET A 46 1.38 26.60 10.39
CA MET A 46 2.35 25.97 11.29
C MET A 46 2.88 24.64 10.73
N ALA A 47 2.02 23.83 10.11
CA ALA A 47 2.43 22.57 9.48
C ALA A 47 3.35 22.80 8.27
N ALA A 48 3.08 23.84 7.46
CA ALA A 48 3.94 24.21 6.34
C ALA A 48 5.33 24.68 6.80
N GLU A 49 5.39 25.45 7.91
CA GLU A 49 6.67 25.89 8.48
C GLU A 49 7.46 24.72 9.09
N GLU A 50 6.79 23.77 9.73
CA GLU A 50 7.41 22.55 10.26
C GLU A 50 7.97 21.66 9.14
N ALA A 51 7.22 21.50 8.03
CA ALA A 51 7.69 20.79 6.83
C ALA A 51 8.92 21.47 6.22
N PHE A 52 8.89 22.80 6.08
CA PHE A 52 10.02 23.57 5.58
C PHE A 52 11.27 23.44 6.49
N ARG A 53 11.10 23.38 7.81
CA ARG A 53 12.20 23.13 8.75
C ARG A 53 12.76 21.72 8.66
N ALA A 54 11.92 20.71 8.40
CA ALA A 54 12.36 19.35 8.17
C ALA A 54 13.20 19.24 6.89
N GLU A 55 12.80 19.95 5.83
CA GLU A 55 13.56 20.05 4.57
C GLU A 55 14.89 20.79 4.75
N ALA A 56 14.91 21.90 5.49
CA ALA A 56 16.13 22.66 5.79
C ALA A 56 17.12 21.86 6.66
N SER A 57 16.62 21.02 7.58
CA SER A 57 17.47 20.15 8.41
C SER A 57 18.09 18.99 7.62
N SER A 58 17.49 18.62 6.47
CA SER A 58 18.02 17.57 5.58
C SER A 58 19.10 18.07 4.61
N THR A 59 19.18 19.39 4.37
CA THR A 59 20.13 20.01 3.42
C THR A 59 21.46 20.44 4.04
N ALA A 60 21.61 20.35 5.36
CA ALA A 60 22.84 20.69 6.08
C ALA A 60 23.84 19.51 6.18
N ARG A 61 24.26 18.94 5.05
CA ARG A 61 25.50 18.15 4.96
C ARG A 61 26.23 18.46 3.65
N ILE A 62 27.00 19.54 3.67
CA ILE A 62 28.01 19.81 2.64
C ILE A 62 29.25 18.95 2.96
N ILE A 63 29.56 17.99 2.08
CA ILE A 63 30.84 17.26 2.03
C ILE A 63 31.28 17.22 0.54
N PRO A 64 32.59 17.33 0.22
CA PRO A 64 33.12 17.93 -1.01
C PRO A 64 32.90 17.11 -2.30
N LEU A 65 32.95 17.81 -3.45
CA LEU A 65 32.96 17.23 -4.80
C LEU A 65 33.98 16.09 -4.94
N VAL A 66 33.50 14.91 -5.33
CA VAL A 66 34.28 13.82 -5.91
C VAL A 66 33.78 13.61 -7.36
N PRO A 67 34.64 13.39 -8.37
CA PRO A 67 34.22 13.32 -9.76
C PRO A 67 33.43 12.02 -10.07
N PRO A 68 32.64 11.97 -11.16
CA PRO A 68 31.64 10.92 -11.39
C PRO A 68 32.26 9.56 -11.76
N PRO A 69 31.66 8.42 -11.36
CA PRO A 69 32.06 7.10 -11.83
C PRO A 69 31.47 6.78 -13.21
N LYS A 70 32.28 6.14 -14.05
CA LYS A 70 32.02 5.75 -15.45
C LYS A 70 31.06 4.54 -15.57
N PRO A 71 30.40 4.34 -16.74
CA PRO A 71 29.42 3.27 -16.96
C PRO A 71 30.02 1.86 -16.83
N ARG A 72 29.28 0.93 -16.20
CA ARG A 72 29.67 -0.48 -16.01
C ARG A 72 29.65 -1.24 -17.34
N ILE A 73 30.83 -1.38 -17.92
CA ILE A 73 31.11 -2.25 -19.06
C ILE A 73 31.21 -3.69 -18.52
N PHE A 74 30.40 -4.62 -19.04
CA PHE A 74 30.54 -6.04 -18.69
C PHE A 74 31.77 -6.62 -19.36
N GLU A 75 32.58 -7.34 -18.60
CA GLU A 75 33.90 -7.79 -19.05
C GLU A 75 33.87 -9.25 -19.50
N CYS A 76 34.67 -9.55 -20.53
CA CYS A 76 34.91 -10.89 -21.02
C CYS A 76 35.62 -11.68 -19.92
N ALA A 77 35.09 -12.85 -19.55
CA ALA A 77 35.63 -13.71 -18.50
C ALA A 77 37.08 -14.17 -18.74
N ARG A 78 37.64 -13.87 -19.92
CA ARG A 78 39.00 -14.24 -20.29
C ARG A 78 39.96 -13.08 -20.50
N CYS A 79 39.57 -12.09 -21.30
CA CYS A 79 40.45 -10.99 -21.69
C CYS A 79 40.01 -9.64 -21.12
N PHE A 80 38.94 -9.64 -20.32
CA PHE A 80 38.38 -8.47 -19.65
C PHE A 80 37.89 -7.35 -20.58
N ALA A 81 37.98 -7.55 -21.89
CA ALA A 81 37.39 -6.65 -22.89
C ALA A 81 35.85 -6.62 -22.78
N PRO A 82 35.19 -5.52 -23.19
CA PRO A 82 33.73 -5.42 -23.22
C PRO A 82 33.05 -6.64 -23.88
N ALA A 83 32.06 -7.23 -23.21
CA ALA A 83 31.43 -8.49 -23.61
C ALA A 83 29.91 -8.48 -23.43
N THR A 84 29.20 -8.87 -24.50
CA THR A 84 27.73 -8.96 -24.53
C THR A 84 27.22 -10.38 -24.73
N THR A 85 28.06 -11.30 -25.23
CA THR A 85 27.66 -12.67 -25.59
C THR A 85 27.82 -13.62 -24.40
N ARG A 86 26.79 -14.42 -24.08
CA ARG A 86 26.79 -15.34 -22.92
C ARG A 86 27.13 -16.77 -23.33
N CYS A 87 27.66 -17.55 -22.39
CA CYS A 87 27.77 -19.01 -22.55
C CYS A 87 26.38 -19.62 -22.78
N SER A 88 26.20 -20.38 -23.85
CA SER A 88 24.90 -20.96 -24.22
C SER A 88 24.40 -22.04 -23.24
N ARG A 89 25.30 -22.62 -22.44
CA ARG A 89 24.98 -23.70 -21.50
C ARG A 89 24.59 -23.14 -20.12
N CYS A 90 25.51 -22.53 -19.39
CA CYS A 90 25.22 -22.00 -18.04
C CYS A 90 24.69 -20.56 -17.99
N LYS A 91 24.83 -19.77 -19.07
CA LYS A 91 24.45 -18.34 -19.17
C LYS A 91 25.07 -17.40 -18.12
N SER A 92 25.95 -17.88 -17.24
CA SER A 92 26.52 -17.15 -16.11
C SER A 92 27.77 -16.32 -16.45
N VAL A 93 28.47 -16.67 -17.53
CA VAL A 93 29.70 -15.97 -17.98
C VAL A 93 29.55 -15.36 -19.38
N ARG A 94 30.32 -14.30 -19.66
CA ARG A 94 30.27 -13.53 -20.92
C ARG A 94 31.60 -13.50 -21.66
N TYR A 95 31.52 -13.40 -22.99
CA TYR A 95 32.66 -13.38 -23.90
C TYR A 95 32.52 -12.27 -24.93
N CYS A 96 33.64 -11.62 -25.27
CA CYS A 96 33.68 -10.63 -26.34
C CYS A 96 33.72 -11.27 -27.75
N SER A 97 34.03 -12.57 -27.83
CA SER A 97 34.10 -13.33 -29.08
C SER A 97 34.05 -14.83 -28.83
N GLY A 98 33.66 -15.60 -29.86
CA GLY A 98 33.69 -17.07 -29.82
C GLY A 98 35.09 -17.63 -29.56
N LYS A 99 36.16 -16.94 -30.00
CA LYS A 99 37.55 -17.32 -29.68
C LYS A 99 37.84 -17.20 -28.19
N CYS A 100 37.32 -16.19 -27.50
CA CYS A 100 37.48 -16.06 -26.05
C CYS A 100 36.72 -17.14 -25.28
N GLN A 101 35.49 -17.44 -25.72
CA GLN A 101 34.67 -18.53 -25.20
C GLN A 101 35.40 -19.87 -25.28
N ILE A 102 35.92 -20.24 -26.46
CA ILE A 102 36.54 -21.55 -26.69
C ILE A 102 37.72 -21.82 -25.75
N ILE A 103 38.58 -20.83 -25.50
CA ILE A 103 39.74 -21.09 -24.63
C ILE A 103 39.44 -20.86 -23.15
N HIS A 104 38.51 -19.97 -22.75
CA HIS A 104 38.01 -19.96 -21.36
C HIS A 104 37.32 -21.28 -21.00
N TRP A 105 36.57 -21.85 -21.95
CA TRP A 105 35.98 -23.18 -21.83
C TRP A 105 37.02 -24.26 -21.56
N ARG A 106 38.16 -24.22 -22.27
CA ARG A 106 39.28 -25.17 -22.08
C ARG A 106 40.09 -24.92 -20.80
N GLN A 107 40.05 -23.72 -20.23
CA GLN A 107 40.87 -23.30 -19.08
C GLN A 107 40.25 -23.59 -17.70
N GLY A 108 39.07 -24.20 -17.65
CA GLY A 108 38.44 -24.63 -16.39
C GLY A 108 36.92 -24.55 -16.42
N HIS A 109 36.38 -23.59 -17.19
CA HIS A 109 34.93 -23.36 -17.23
C HIS A 109 34.12 -24.56 -17.73
N LYS A 110 34.70 -25.48 -18.52
CA LYS A 110 34.02 -26.72 -18.91
C LYS A 110 33.57 -27.55 -17.69
N GLN A 111 34.38 -27.64 -16.64
CA GLN A 111 34.06 -28.41 -15.43
C GLN A 111 33.02 -27.68 -14.58
N GLU A 112 33.24 -26.39 -14.31
CA GLU A 112 32.29 -25.54 -13.57
C GLU A 112 30.91 -25.46 -14.25
N CYS A 113 30.89 -25.42 -15.58
CA CYS A 113 29.66 -25.38 -16.37
C CYS A 113 28.94 -26.74 -16.38
N GLN A 114 29.67 -27.85 -16.28
CA GLN A 114 29.10 -29.20 -16.16
C GLN A 114 28.53 -29.47 -14.76
N GLU A 115 29.16 -28.97 -13.70
CA GLU A 115 28.64 -29.08 -12.33
C GLU A 115 27.35 -28.28 -12.12
N ALA A 116 27.28 -27.07 -12.72
CA ALA A 116 26.06 -26.26 -12.73
C ALA A 116 24.89 -26.91 -13.51
N ASP A 117 25.19 -27.68 -14.56
CA ASP A 117 24.20 -28.39 -15.39
C ASP A 117 23.80 -29.75 -14.77
N ALA A 118 24.72 -30.41 -14.06
CA ALA A 118 24.48 -31.64 -13.31
C ALA A 118 23.66 -31.39 -12.03
N ALA A 119 23.83 -30.25 -11.36
CA ALA A 119 22.96 -29.83 -10.25
C ALA A 119 21.49 -29.65 -10.71
N ILE A 120 21.29 -29.21 -11.95
CA ILE A 120 19.96 -29.03 -12.56
C ILE A 120 19.36 -30.36 -13.04
N SER A 121 20.19 -31.31 -13.50
CA SER A 121 19.75 -32.64 -13.97
C SER A 121 19.59 -33.68 -12.85
N ASN A 122 20.33 -33.57 -11.74
CA ASN A 122 20.16 -34.47 -10.58
C ASN A 122 18.90 -34.16 -9.77
N LEU A 123 18.32 -32.96 -9.93
CA LEU A 123 17.05 -32.58 -9.32
C LEU A 123 15.85 -33.28 -10.00
N SER A 124 15.97 -33.66 -11.28
CA SER A 124 14.90 -34.35 -12.03
C SER A 124 14.94 -35.88 -11.92
N ALA A 125 16.11 -36.49 -11.64
CA ALA A 125 16.26 -37.94 -11.55
C ALA A 125 15.93 -38.55 -10.16
N ASN A 126 16.03 -37.76 -9.08
CA ASN A 126 15.75 -38.23 -7.71
C ASN A 126 14.26 -38.40 -7.37
N LEU A 127 13.36 -38.10 -8.31
CA LEU A 127 11.90 -38.20 -8.15
C LEU A 127 11.31 -39.59 -8.52
N ALA A 128 12.10 -40.55 -9.01
CA ALA A 128 11.56 -41.76 -9.63
C ALA A 128 11.82 -43.10 -8.89
N SER A 129 12.41 -43.13 -7.69
CA SER A 129 12.83 -44.42 -7.09
C SER A 129 12.71 -44.56 -5.56
N SER A 130 11.57 -44.18 -4.96
CA SER A 130 11.20 -44.76 -3.64
C SER A 130 9.69 -44.70 -3.33
N GLU A 131 8.85 -45.19 -4.24
CA GLU A 131 7.51 -45.65 -3.87
C GLU A 131 7.57 -47.15 -3.57
N SER A 132 7.59 -47.53 -2.29
CA SER A 132 6.68 -48.55 -1.69
C SER A 132 7.10 -49.00 -0.28
N ALA A 133 6.10 -49.00 0.62
CA ALA A 133 6.05 -49.58 1.99
C ALA A 133 6.85 -48.82 3.08
N TYR A 134 6.28 -48.27 4.16
CA TYR A 134 5.28 -48.84 5.06
C TYR A 134 4.71 -47.78 6.08
N ARG A 135 3.38 -47.55 6.06
CA ARG A 135 2.45 -47.09 7.13
C ARG A 135 2.62 -45.76 7.91
N ARG A 136 1.80 -44.79 7.45
CA ARG A 136 0.81 -43.93 8.15
C ARG A 136 1.30 -42.91 9.19
N GLY A 137 1.82 -41.79 8.67
CA GLY A 137 2.10 -40.56 9.39
C GLY A 137 1.40 -39.33 8.78
N GLN A 138 1.29 -38.29 9.63
CA GLN A 138 1.42 -36.84 9.38
C GLN A 138 1.17 -36.33 7.94
N LEU A 139 0.10 -35.54 7.79
CA LEU A 139 -0.02 -34.58 6.69
C LEU A 139 0.72 -33.30 7.08
N ASP A 140 2.01 -33.27 6.77
CA ASP A 140 2.78 -32.03 6.63
C ASP A 140 3.07 -31.90 5.12
N GLU A 141 2.10 -31.35 4.39
CA GLU A 141 2.29 -30.97 3.00
C GLU A 141 3.35 -29.86 2.97
N LYS A 142 4.47 -30.08 2.29
CA LYS A 142 5.41 -29.01 1.93
C LYS A 142 4.69 -28.02 1.02
N PHE A 143 4.05 -27.02 1.60
CA PHE A 143 3.50 -25.87 0.88
C PHE A 143 4.65 -25.14 0.17
N GLN A 144 4.66 -25.14 -1.16
CA GLN A 144 5.60 -24.34 -1.94
C GLN A 144 5.08 -22.90 -2.01
N ALA A 145 5.77 -21.99 -1.31
CA ALA A 145 5.45 -20.57 -1.32
C ALA A 145 5.56 -19.97 -2.73
N LEU A 146 4.65 -19.07 -3.10
CA LEU A 146 4.64 -18.36 -4.39
C LEU A 146 5.81 -17.38 -4.51
N PHE A 147 6.14 -16.70 -3.41
CA PHE A 147 7.35 -15.92 -3.27
C PHE A 147 8.19 -16.46 -2.09
N PRO A 148 9.46 -16.83 -2.30
CA PRO A 148 10.31 -17.31 -1.23
C PRO A 148 10.54 -16.22 -0.17
N TYR A 149 10.11 -16.47 1.07
CA TYR A 149 10.24 -15.51 2.16
C TYR A 149 11.71 -15.12 2.45
N GLU A 150 12.63 -16.05 2.22
CA GLU A 150 14.07 -15.82 2.39
C GLU A 150 14.61 -14.73 1.45
N ASP A 151 14.03 -14.62 0.25
CA ASP A 151 14.40 -13.56 -0.68
C ASP A 151 13.81 -12.21 -0.25
N LEU A 152 12.62 -12.21 0.36
CA LEU A 152 12.03 -10.99 0.94
C LEU A 152 12.91 -10.43 2.07
N VAL A 153 13.38 -11.31 2.97
CA VAL A 153 14.29 -10.93 4.07
C VAL A 153 15.57 -10.27 3.52
N LYS A 154 16.15 -10.81 2.44
CA LYS A 154 17.31 -10.20 1.79
C LYS A 154 17.01 -8.81 1.24
N PHE A 155 15.78 -8.53 0.81
CA PHE A 155 15.40 -7.19 0.35
C PHE A 155 15.34 -6.19 1.51
N PHE A 156 14.79 -6.58 2.66
CA PHE A 156 14.83 -5.74 3.88
C PHE A 156 16.27 -5.44 4.32
N GLN A 157 17.19 -6.39 4.17
CA GLN A 157 18.59 -6.26 4.60
C GLN A 157 19.51 -5.57 3.60
N CYS A 158 19.06 -5.29 2.37
CA CYS A 158 19.92 -4.73 1.32
C CYS A 158 20.47 -3.35 1.69
N GLU A 159 21.77 -3.21 1.90
CA GLU A 159 22.39 -1.95 2.35
C GLU A 159 22.47 -0.88 1.26
N ILE A 160 22.58 -1.29 -0.01
CA ILE A 160 22.63 -0.38 -1.15
C ILE A 160 21.20 -0.02 -1.55
N TRP A 161 20.79 1.18 -1.17
CA TRP A 161 19.51 1.80 -1.53
C TRP A 161 19.77 3.20 -2.08
N ASP A 162 20.35 3.27 -3.29
CA ASP A 162 20.59 4.54 -4.00
C ASP A 162 19.30 5.07 -4.63
N PHE A 163 18.30 5.36 -3.79
CA PHE A 163 17.08 6.02 -4.21
C PHE A 163 17.22 7.52 -3.96
N SER A 164 17.52 8.29 -5.00
CA SER A 164 17.37 9.73 -4.93
C SER A 164 15.89 10.07 -5.09
N PRO A 165 15.24 10.74 -4.12
CA PRO A 165 13.87 11.17 -4.28
C PRO A 165 13.78 12.09 -5.50
N ARG A 166 12.82 11.80 -6.37
CA ARG A 166 12.56 12.57 -7.58
C ARG A 166 11.08 12.90 -7.64
N GLY A 167 10.76 14.16 -7.90
CA GLY A 167 9.37 14.61 -8.02
C GLY A 167 8.61 13.91 -9.15
N LEU A 168 7.30 13.77 -8.96
CA LEU A 168 6.38 13.35 -10.01
C LEU A 168 5.58 14.56 -10.48
N LEU A 169 5.45 14.71 -11.80
CA LEU A 169 4.63 15.76 -12.40
C LEU A 169 3.16 15.50 -12.06
N ASN A 170 2.43 16.56 -11.72
CA ASN A 170 0.99 16.49 -11.55
C ASN A 170 0.33 16.49 -12.95
N CYS A 171 -0.40 15.44 -13.27
CA CYS A 171 -1.01 15.21 -14.59
C CYS A 171 -2.53 15.40 -14.55
N GLY A 172 -2.97 16.57 -14.05
CA GLY A 172 -4.39 16.90 -13.89
C GLY A 172 -4.98 16.29 -12.63
N ASN A 173 -4.73 16.95 -11.49
CA ASN A 173 -5.18 16.51 -10.16
C ASN A 173 -4.68 15.11 -9.74
N SER A 174 -3.52 14.69 -10.24
CA SER A 174 -2.94 13.37 -9.93
C SER A 174 -2.10 13.35 -8.65
N CYS A 175 -2.23 14.34 -7.77
CA CYS A 175 -1.45 14.41 -6.53
C CYS A 175 -1.71 13.23 -5.59
N TYR A 176 -2.95 12.72 -5.54
CA TYR A 176 -3.31 11.52 -4.79
C TYR A 176 -2.47 10.31 -5.25
N ALA A 177 -2.33 10.12 -6.56
CA ALA A 177 -1.54 9.05 -7.14
C ALA A 177 -0.04 9.25 -6.92
N ASN A 178 0.44 10.49 -7.07
CA ASN A 178 1.84 10.82 -6.84
C ASN A 178 2.27 10.50 -5.40
N ALA A 179 1.44 10.87 -4.41
CA ALA A 179 1.70 10.57 -3.00
C ALA A 179 1.80 9.05 -2.76
N VAL A 180 0.83 8.28 -3.27
CA VAL A 180 0.82 6.81 -3.13
C VAL A 180 2.01 6.16 -3.81
N LEU A 181 2.33 6.55 -5.05
CA LEU A 181 3.47 6.01 -5.77
C LEU A 181 4.79 6.28 -5.04
N GLN A 182 5.01 7.51 -4.58
CA GLN A 182 6.23 7.83 -3.81
C GLN A 182 6.34 6.99 -2.53
N CYS A 183 5.23 6.80 -1.81
CA CYS A 183 5.20 5.96 -0.60
C CYS A 183 5.53 4.49 -0.93
N LEU A 184 4.88 3.92 -1.95
CA LEU A 184 5.14 2.55 -2.39
C LEU A 184 6.58 2.38 -2.87
N MET A 185 7.11 3.31 -3.66
CA MET A 185 8.49 3.24 -4.16
C MET A 185 9.53 3.54 -3.08
N SER A 186 9.10 4.01 -1.90
CA SER A 186 9.93 4.10 -0.71
C SER A 186 9.89 2.83 0.15
N THR A 187 9.01 1.86 -0.16
CA THR A 187 9.00 0.57 0.54
C THR A 187 10.13 -0.33 0.05
N LYS A 188 11.12 -0.50 0.92
CA LYS A 188 12.36 -1.23 0.62
C LYS A 188 12.16 -2.56 -0.14
N PRO A 189 11.39 -3.52 0.38
CA PRO A 189 11.23 -4.80 -0.31
C PRO A 189 10.60 -4.67 -1.70
N LEU A 190 9.59 -3.81 -1.86
CA LEU A 190 8.90 -3.63 -3.13
C LEU A 190 9.81 -2.97 -4.16
N SER A 191 10.51 -1.88 -3.83
CA SER A 191 11.31 -1.18 -4.83
C SER A 191 12.57 -1.95 -5.21
N ILE A 192 13.18 -2.78 -4.33
CA ILE A 192 14.23 -3.73 -4.76
C ILE A 192 13.65 -4.76 -5.73
N TYR A 193 12.48 -5.33 -5.43
CA TYR A 193 11.84 -6.31 -6.31
C TYR A 193 11.61 -5.71 -7.72
N LEU A 194 11.07 -4.48 -7.76
CA LEU A 194 10.81 -3.75 -9.00
C LEU A 194 12.11 -3.33 -9.72
N GLN A 195 13.10 -2.80 -9.00
CA GLN A 195 14.39 -2.40 -9.56
C GLN A 195 15.12 -3.58 -10.20
N ARG A 196 15.07 -4.77 -9.58
CA ARG A 196 15.71 -5.99 -10.09
C ARG A 196 14.97 -6.60 -11.28
N ARG A 197 13.81 -6.04 -11.65
CA ARG A 197 12.97 -6.49 -12.74
C ARG A 197 12.63 -7.97 -12.63
N LEU A 198 12.16 -8.40 -11.45
CA LEU A 198 11.90 -9.81 -11.17
C LEU A 198 10.58 -10.29 -11.77
N HIS A 199 9.58 -9.42 -11.89
CA HIS A 199 8.31 -9.76 -12.51
C HIS A 199 8.44 -9.91 -14.03
N SER A 200 9.05 -8.94 -14.72
CA SER A 200 9.12 -8.97 -16.20
C SER A 200 9.89 -10.18 -16.76
N ARG A 201 10.71 -10.86 -15.96
CA ARG A 201 11.40 -12.11 -16.35
C ARG A 201 10.45 -13.29 -16.54
N THR A 202 9.33 -13.29 -15.82
CA THR A 202 8.33 -14.37 -15.81
C THR A 202 6.95 -13.89 -16.25
N CYS A 203 6.79 -12.61 -16.58
CA CYS A 203 5.54 -12.04 -17.06
C CYS A 203 5.16 -12.62 -18.43
N GLY A 204 4.00 -13.28 -18.50
CA GLY A 204 3.43 -13.81 -19.75
C GLY A 204 2.43 -12.88 -20.44
N VAL A 205 2.14 -11.72 -19.85
CA VAL A 205 1.10 -10.79 -20.34
C VAL A 205 1.59 -10.13 -21.63
N ARG A 206 0.81 -10.30 -22.72
CA ARG A 206 1.14 -9.76 -24.06
C ARG A 206 0.72 -8.30 -24.29
N GLY A 207 0.29 -7.61 -23.23
CA GLY A 207 -0.20 -6.23 -23.27
C GLY A 207 0.35 -5.42 -22.10
N TRP A 208 -0.46 -4.48 -21.60
CA TRP A 208 -0.10 -3.68 -20.44
C TRP A 208 -0.18 -4.51 -19.16
N CYS A 209 0.86 -4.45 -18.33
CA CYS A 209 0.92 -5.09 -17.01
C CYS A 209 1.39 -4.06 -15.99
N LEU A 210 0.66 -3.93 -14.87
CA LEU A 210 0.96 -2.96 -13.82
C LEU A 210 2.36 -3.16 -13.24
N LEU A 211 2.74 -4.39 -12.88
CA LEU A 211 4.06 -4.66 -12.30
C LEU A 211 5.19 -4.33 -13.29
N CYS A 212 5.04 -4.63 -14.58
CA CYS A 212 6.01 -4.23 -15.61
C CYS A 212 6.14 -2.70 -15.73
N GLU A 213 5.03 -1.98 -15.63
CA GLU A 213 5.04 -0.51 -15.68
C GLU A 213 5.69 0.09 -14.42
N LEU A 214 5.43 -0.49 -13.24
CA LEU A 214 6.08 -0.10 -11.98
C LEU A 214 7.59 -0.39 -11.99
N GLU A 215 8.02 -1.52 -12.56
CA GLU A 215 9.45 -1.82 -12.77
C GLU A 215 10.13 -0.76 -13.66
N GLN A 216 9.45 -0.36 -14.74
CA GLN A 216 9.93 0.71 -15.60
C GLN A 216 9.96 2.05 -14.85
N HIS A 217 8.93 2.35 -14.06
CA HIS A 217 8.84 3.57 -13.25
C HIS A 217 9.99 3.68 -12.25
N VAL A 218 10.28 2.61 -11.48
CA VAL A 218 11.43 2.57 -10.55
C VAL A 218 12.75 2.73 -11.28
N THR A 219 12.91 2.07 -12.43
CA THR A 219 14.14 2.22 -13.22
C THR A 219 14.37 3.68 -13.61
N MET A 220 13.33 4.36 -14.11
CA MET A 220 13.42 5.77 -14.49
C MET A 220 13.70 6.68 -13.30
N LEU A 221 13.14 6.38 -12.12
CA LEU A 221 13.41 7.15 -10.89
C LEU A 221 14.91 7.13 -10.56
N LEU A 222 15.56 5.97 -10.74
CA LEU A 222 16.97 5.74 -10.40
C LEU A 222 17.97 6.30 -11.43
N GLU A 223 17.59 6.47 -12.70
CA GLU A 223 18.51 6.88 -13.79
C GLU A 223 18.97 8.36 -13.73
N GLY A 224 18.60 9.13 -12.70
CA GLY A 224 18.83 10.58 -12.61
C GLY A 224 18.00 11.43 -13.59
N GLY A 225 17.84 12.74 -13.30
CA GLY A 225 17.12 13.69 -14.16
C GLY A 225 15.96 14.44 -13.51
N GLY A 226 15.23 15.22 -14.32
CA GLY A 226 14.10 16.04 -13.89
C GLY A 226 12.86 15.21 -13.50
N PRO A 227 11.78 15.88 -13.03
CA PRO A 227 10.55 15.23 -12.57
C PRO A 227 9.97 14.25 -13.60
N LEU A 228 9.45 13.10 -13.14
CA LEU A 228 8.88 12.09 -14.01
C LEU A 228 7.36 12.26 -14.15
N SER A 229 6.85 12.02 -15.35
CA SER A 229 5.40 11.97 -15.58
C SER A 229 4.88 10.55 -15.29
N PRO A 230 3.89 10.38 -14.39
CA PRO A 230 3.19 9.10 -14.19
C PRO A 230 2.09 8.85 -15.24
N SER A 231 2.00 9.67 -16.30
CA SER A 231 0.92 9.61 -17.30
C SER A 231 0.72 8.23 -17.93
N ARG A 232 1.77 7.44 -18.12
CA ARG A 232 1.67 6.06 -18.64
C ARG A 232 0.94 5.11 -17.68
N LEU A 233 1.15 5.27 -16.38
CA LEU A 233 0.42 4.52 -15.36
C LEU A 233 -1.03 5.01 -15.30
N LEU A 234 -1.21 6.34 -15.22
CA LEU A 234 -2.53 6.97 -15.09
C LEU A 234 -3.45 6.73 -16.30
N SER A 235 -2.90 6.72 -17.51
CA SER A 235 -3.69 6.45 -18.73
C SER A 235 -4.20 5.02 -18.83
N ASN A 236 -3.61 4.08 -18.08
CA ASN A 236 -3.99 2.67 -18.06
C ASN A 236 -4.77 2.27 -16.80
N MET A 237 -5.18 3.23 -15.96
CA MET A 237 -5.91 2.96 -14.71
C MET A 237 -7.23 2.20 -14.93
N ARG A 238 -7.90 2.41 -16.07
CA ARG A 238 -9.12 1.65 -16.43
C ARG A 238 -8.88 0.14 -16.50
N ASN A 239 -7.66 -0.29 -16.81
CA ASN A 239 -7.28 -1.70 -16.86
C ASN A 239 -7.07 -2.31 -15.46
N ILE A 240 -6.96 -1.48 -14.42
CA ILE A 240 -6.79 -1.85 -13.01
C ILE A 240 -8.17 -1.90 -12.30
N GLY A 241 -9.27 -1.87 -13.08
CA GLY A 241 -10.64 -1.77 -12.53
C GLY A 241 -10.98 -0.39 -11.98
N CYS A 242 -10.08 0.59 -12.13
CA CYS A 242 -10.25 1.93 -11.61
C CYS A 242 -11.18 2.73 -12.54
N ARG A 243 -12.34 3.16 -12.02
CA ARG A 243 -13.22 4.12 -12.69
C ARG A 243 -12.75 5.57 -12.53
N MET A 244 -11.74 5.79 -11.68
CA MET A 244 -11.12 7.09 -11.49
C MET A 244 -10.40 7.51 -12.77
N GLY A 245 -10.47 8.80 -13.06
CA GLY A 245 -9.90 9.37 -14.28
C GLY A 245 -10.80 10.44 -14.88
N GLY A 246 -10.19 11.31 -15.69
CA GLY A 246 -10.86 12.50 -16.24
C GLY A 246 -10.34 13.82 -15.67
N GLY A 247 -9.26 13.81 -14.89
CA GLY A 247 -8.65 15.01 -14.34
C GLY A 247 -9.26 15.50 -13.02
N ASN A 248 -10.03 14.65 -12.34
CA ASN A 248 -10.61 14.95 -11.03
C ASN A 248 -9.67 14.55 -9.88
N GLN A 249 -9.88 15.15 -8.70
CA GLN A 249 -9.29 14.66 -7.46
C GLN A 249 -9.98 13.37 -7.00
N GLU A 250 -9.22 12.46 -6.40
CA GLU A 250 -9.67 11.12 -6.01
C GLU A 250 -9.13 10.75 -4.61
N ASP A 251 -9.72 9.75 -3.98
CA ASP A 251 -9.22 9.21 -2.71
C ASP A 251 -7.95 8.38 -2.93
N ALA A 252 -6.85 8.81 -2.33
CA ALA A 252 -5.57 8.12 -2.39
C ALA A 252 -5.58 6.75 -1.70
N HIS A 253 -6.39 6.54 -0.66
CA HIS A 253 -6.52 5.23 -0.02
C HIS A 253 -7.18 4.24 -0.98
N GLU A 254 -8.23 4.66 -1.68
CA GLU A 254 -8.88 3.82 -2.68
C GLU A 254 -7.92 3.52 -3.85
N PHE A 255 -7.15 4.51 -4.30
CA PHE A 255 -6.09 4.29 -5.30
C PHE A 255 -5.01 3.29 -4.84
N LEU A 256 -4.55 3.40 -3.58
CA LEU A 256 -3.60 2.45 -3.00
C LEU A 256 -4.18 1.03 -2.97
N ARG A 257 -5.42 0.87 -2.51
CA ARG A 257 -6.08 -0.44 -2.45
C ARG A 257 -6.16 -1.07 -3.84
N LEU A 258 -6.59 -0.32 -4.83
CA LEU A 258 -6.68 -0.79 -6.22
C LEU A 258 -5.31 -1.23 -6.76
N LEU A 259 -4.25 -0.47 -6.48
CA LEU A 259 -2.88 -0.83 -6.87
C LEU A 259 -2.42 -2.13 -6.20
N LEU A 260 -2.57 -2.26 -4.87
CA LEU A 260 -2.15 -3.45 -4.13
C LEU A 260 -2.96 -4.69 -4.53
N MET A 261 -4.28 -4.56 -4.67
CA MET A 261 -5.14 -5.63 -5.16
C MET A 261 -4.71 -6.08 -6.56
N SER A 262 -4.43 -5.15 -7.47
CA SER A 262 -4.03 -5.51 -8.83
C SER A 262 -2.65 -6.17 -8.88
N MET A 263 -1.69 -5.72 -8.05
CA MET A 263 -0.41 -6.41 -7.92
C MET A 263 -0.61 -7.84 -7.36
N GLN A 264 -1.51 -8.02 -6.40
CA GLN A 264 -1.86 -9.33 -5.85
C GLN A 264 -2.47 -10.25 -6.91
N THR A 265 -3.46 -9.76 -7.66
CA THR A 265 -4.09 -10.52 -8.75
C THR A 265 -3.06 -10.95 -9.79
N ILE A 266 -2.16 -10.05 -10.21
CA ILE A 266 -1.07 -10.39 -11.17
C ILE A 266 -0.14 -11.49 -10.62
N CYS A 267 0.15 -11.51 -9.31
CA CYS A 267 0.91 -12.59 -8.70
C CYS A 267 0.21 -13.96 -8.76
N LEU A 268 -1.11 -13.99 -8.94
CA LEU A 268 -1.95 -15.20 -8.96
C LEU A 268 -2.45 -15.59 -10.35
N GLU A 269 -2.39 -14.70 -11.34
CA GLU A 269 -2.87 -14.94 -12.70
C GLU A 269 -2.25 -16.19 -13.34
N GLY A 270 -0.95 -16.42 -13.14
CA GLY A 270 -0.24 -17.59 -13.66
C GLY A 270 -0.73 -18.94 -13.10
N LEU A 271 -1.53 -18.92 -12.03
CA LEU A 271 -2.09 -20.09 -11.34
C LEU A 271 -3.60 -20.23 -11.54
N GLY A 272 -4.20 -19.43 -12.42
CA GLY A 272 -5.65 -19.43 -12.66
C GLY A 272 -6.45 -18.43 -11.82
N GLY A 273 -5.77 -17.55 -11.07
CA GLY A 273 -6.38 -16.46 -10.31
C GLY A 273 -6.81 -16.83 -8.89
N GLU A 274 -7.32 -15.84 -8.16
CA GLU A 274 -7.63 -15.92 -6.71
C GLU A 274 -8.58 -17.08 -6.35
N ASN A 275 -9.57 -17.37 -7.19
CA ASN A 275 -10.53 -18.43 -6.89
C ASN A 275 -9.96 -19.85 -6.99
N GLN A 276 -8.80 -20.02 -7.66
CA GLN A 276 -8.18 -21.32 -7.92
C GLN A 276 -6.99 -21.62 -7.02
N VAL A 277 -6.52 -20.62 -6.26
CA VAL A 277 -5.38 -20.75 -5.36
C VAL A 277 -5.88 -20.78 -3.93
N ASP A 278 -5.43 -21.76 -3.15
CA ASP A 278 -5.78 -21.85 -1.73
C ASP A 278 -5.38 -20.57 -0.96
N SER A 279 -6.22 -20.14 -0.02
CA SER A 279 -6.01 -18.89 0.75
C SER A 279 -4.62 -18.84 1.41
N ARG A 280 -4.13 -19.97 1.94
CA ARG A 280 -2.81 -20.03 2.59
C ARG A 280 -1.68 -19.83 1.59
N VAL A 281 -1.88 -20.28 0.35
CA VAL A 281 -0.91 -20.09 -0.74
C VAL A 281 -0.96 -18.65 -1.25
N GLN A 282 -2.14 -18.02 -1.32
CA GLN A 282 -2.28 -16.61 -1.68
C GLN A 282 -1.53 -15.68 -0.71
N GLU A 283 -1.49 -16.03 0.59
CA GLU A 283 -0.73 -15.30 1.62
C GLU A 283 0.79 -15.35 1.40
N THR A 284 1.28 -16.24 0.53
CA THR A 284 2.71 -16.37 0.21
C THR A 284 3.16 -15.57 -1.01
N THR A 285 2.31 -14.75 -1.60
CA THR A 285 2.73 -13.82 -2.65
C THR A 285 3.63 -12.73 -2.07
N LEU A 286 4.43 -12.07 -2.92
CA LEU A 286 5.24 -10.92 -2.52
C LEU A 286 4.38 -9.84 -1.81
N ILE A 287 3.21 -9.55 -2.37
CA ILE A 287 2.34 -8.46 -1.91
C ILE A 287 1.74 -8.77 -0.54
N GLN A 288 1.24 -9.99 -0.33
CA GLN A 288 0.74 -10.44 0.97
C GLN A 288 1.87 -10.58 2.00
N GLN A 289 3.06 -11.05 1.61
CA GLN A 289 4.18 -11.10 2.55
C GLN A 289 4.70 -9.70 2.94
N ILE A 290 4.55 -8.67 2.11
CA ILE A 290 4.95 -7.30 2.47
C ILE A 290 3.88 -6.61 3.32
N PHE A 291 2.64 -6.55 2.83
CA PHE A 291 1.59 -5.70 3.39
C PHE A 291 0.44 -6.47 4.06
N GLY A 292 0.40 -7.79 3.87
CA GLY A 292 -0.66 -8.66 4.37
C GLY A 292 -0.51 -8.97 5.85
N GLY A 293 -1.64 -8.95 6.56
CA GLY A 293 -1.75 -9.37 7.96
C GLY A 293 -3.08 -10.07 8.21
N ARG A 294 -3.32 -10.48 9.46
CA ARG A 294 -4.58 -11.14 9.86
C ARG A 294 -5.18 -10.50 11.10
N LEU A 295 -6.46 -10.16 11.00
CA LEU A 295 -7.29 -9.81 12.15
C LEU A 295 -7.99 -11.05 12.68
N ARG A 296 -8.20 -11.09 13.99
CA ARG A 296 -9.07 -12.05 14.68
C ARG A 296 -10.26 -11.30 15.26
N SER A 297 -11.44 -11.66 14.78
CA SER A 297 -12.73 -11.22 15.32
C SER A 297 -13.28 -12.28 16.25
N LYS A 298 -13.44 -11.93 17.53
CA LYS A 298 -13.97 -12.81 18.55
C LYS A 298 -15.33 -12.31 19.00
N VAL A 299 -16.35 -13.15 18.92
CA VAL A 299 -17.72 -12.84 19.35
C VAL A 299 -18.14 -13.81 20.45
N LYS A 300 -18.50 -13.27 21.61
CA LYS A 300 -19.00 -14.02 22.77
C LYS A 300 -20.50 -13.80 22.93
N CYS A 301 -21.28 -14.86 22.77
CA CYS A 301 -22.72 -14.82 23.06
C CYS A 301 -22.97 -14.58 24.56
N LEU A 302 -23.78 -13.58 24.92
CA LEU A 302 -24.08 -13.30 26.33
C LEU A 302 -25.18 -14.19 26.92
N ARG A 303 -25.86 -15.00 26.08
CA ARG A 303 -26.89 -15.95 26.51
C ARG A 303 -26.34 -17.34 26.83
N CYS A 304 -25.55 -17.92 25.92
CA CYS A 304 -25.02 -19.28 26.07
C CYS A 304 -23.49 -19.31 26.30
N HIS A 305 -22.84 -18.15 26.34
CA HIS A 305 -21.40 -18.00 26.56
C HIS A 305 -20.49 -18.68 25.53
N HIS A 306 -21.05 -19.17 24.42
CA HIS A 306 -20.26 -19.67 23.32
C HIS A 306 -19.48 -18.55 22.65
N GLU A 307 -18.21 -18.83 22.36
CA GLU A 307 -17.29 -17.94 21.67
C GLU A 307 -17.09 -18.45 20.25
N SER A 308 -17.26 -17.57 19.27
CA SER A 308 -16.96 -17.82 17.86
C SER A 308 -15.83 -16.90 17.42
N GLU A 309 -14.92 -17.45 16.62
CA GLU A 309 -13.74 -16.72 16.13
C GLU A 309 -13.70 -16.78 14.62
N CYS A 310 -13.42 -15.64 14.00
CA CYS A 310 -13.22 -15.48 12.57
C CYS A 310 -11.88 -14.80 12.32
N TYR A 311 -11.17 -15.23 11.29
CA TYR A 311 -9.89 -14.65 10.88
C TYR A 311 -10.05 -14.01 9.52
N GLU A 312 -9.61 -12.75 9.40
CA GLU A 312 -9.79 -11.94 8.19
C GLU A 312 -8.44 -11.39 7.74
N ASN A 313 -8.13 -11.58 6.45
CA ASN A 313 -6.92 -11.05 5.85
C ASN A 313 -7.06 -9.54 5.61
N ILE A 314 -6.01 -8.79 5.92
CA ILE A 314 -5.97 -7.33 5.78
C ILE A 314 -4.73 -6.88 5.01
N MET A 315 -4.85 -5.75 4.32
CA MET A 315 -3.73 -5.04 3.68
C MET A 315 -3.51 -3.64 4.29
N ASP A 316 -4.49 -3.16 5.05
CA ASP A 316 -4.48 -1.91 5.77
C ASP A 316 -5.36 -1.98 7.02
N LEU A 317 -5.06 -1.14 8.00
CA LEU A 317 -5.93 -0.86 9.13
C LEU A 317 -6.58 0.50 8.94
N THR A 318 -7.90 0.52 8.86
CA THR A 318 -8.67 1.76 8.77
C THR A 318 -9.16 2.16 10.16
N LEU A 319 -8.56 3.20 10.74
CA LEU A 319 -8.83 3.67 12.08
C LEU A 319 -9.79 4.87 12.06
N GLU A 320 -10.75 4.85 12.97
CA GLU A 320 -11.66 5.96 13.20
C GLU A 320 -10.98 7.00 14.09
N ILE A 321 -11.10 8.27 13.70
CA ILE A 321 -10.62 9.38 14.52
C ILE A 321 -11.85 10.04 15.13
N LEU A 322 -12.18 9.64 16.36
CA LEU A 322 -13.17 10.33 17.18
C LEU A 322 -12.52 11.49 17.94
N ASP A 323 -13.33 12.39 18.48
CA ASP A 323 -12.87 13.64 19.12
C ASP A 323 -11.95 13.44 20.33
N TRP A 324 -11.95 12.24 20.94
CA TRP A 324 -11.12 11.91 22.11
C TRP A 324 -9.81 11.19 21.77
N VAL A 325 -9.58 10.89 20.49
CA VAL A 325 -8.36 10.22 20.02
C VAL A 325 -7.25 11.26 19.83
N GLU A 326 -6.22 11.22 20.67
CA GLU A 326 -5.10 12.17 20.62
C GLU A 326 -3.82 11.55 20.03
N SER A 327 -3.72 10.23 20.03
CA SER A 327 -2.56 9.48 19.55
C SER A 327 -2.93 8.30 18.64
N LEU A 328 -1.95 7.76 17.92
CA LEU A 328 -2.17 6.55 17.12
C LEU A 328 -2.48 5.36 18.02
N GLU A 329 -1.87 5.30 19.19
CA GLU A 329 -2.10 4.30 20.22
C GLU A 329 -3.55 4.31 20.69
N ASP A 330 -4.14 5.49 20.90
CA ASP A 330 -5.56 5.62 21.25
C ASP A 330 -6.45 5.09 20.12
N ALA A 331 -6.14 5.42 18.87
CA ALA A 331 -6.89 4.96 17.71
C ALA A 331 -6.84 3.42 17.57
N LEU A 332 -5.67 2.82 17.82
CA LEU A 332 -5.48 1.37 17.81
C LEU A 332 -6.15 0.68 19.01
N ALA A 333 -6.09 1.31 20.19
CA ALA A 333 -6.79 0.83 21.38
C ALA A 333 -8.31 0.86 21.17
N GLN A 334 -8.83 1.93 20.55
CA GLN A 334 -10.23 2.03 20.16
C GLN A 334 -10.59 0.93 19.14
N PHE A 335 -9.78 0.75 18.10
CA PHE A 335 -10.01 -0.26 17.06
C PHE A 335 -10.12 -1.69 17.61
N THR A 336 -9.38 -1.99 18.69
CA THR A 336 -9.36 -3.30 19.35
C THR A 336 -10.22 -3.37 20.62
N ALA A 337 -10.96 -2.31 20.94
CA ALA A 337 -11.87 -2.28 22.07
C ALA A 337 -13.02 -3.28 21.87
N ALA A 338 -13.50 -3.85 22.97
CA ALA A 338 -14.68 -4.70 22.92
C ALA A 338 -15.94 -3.85 22.74
N GLU A 339 -16.78 -4.23 21.79
CA GLU A 339 -18.07 -3.61 21.51
C GLU A 339 -19.21 -4.57 21.89
N ASP A 340 -20.30 -4.04 22.43
CA ASP A 340 -21.50 -4.82 22.70
C ASP A 340 -22.44 -4.76 21.48
N LEU A 341 -22.82 -5.92 20.97
CA LEU A 341 -23.76 -6.11 19.87
C LEU A 341 -25.17 -6.27 20.43
N ASP A 342 -25.96 -5.20 20.38
CA ASP A 342 -27.34 -5.14 20.89
C ASP A 342 -28.28 -4.35 19.97
N GLY A 343 -29.54 -4.17 20.39
CA GLY A 343 -30.56 -3.46 19.62
C GLY A 343 -30.73 -4.02 18.20
N GLU A 344 -30.57 -3.17 17.19
CA GLU A 344 -30.64 -3.54 15.78
C GLU A 344 -29.40 -4.31 15.29
N ASN A 345 -28.26 -4.21 16.01
CA ASN A 345 -26.99 -4.86 15.71
C ASN A 345 -26.79 -6.19 16.45
N MET A 346 -27.86 -6.84 16.92
CA MET A 346 -27.77 -8.13 17.62
C MET A 346 -27.10 -9.23 16.77
N TYR A 347 -26.33 -10.09 17.44
CA TYR A 347 -25.63 -11.21 16.81
C TYR A 347 -26.53 -12.45 16.68
N ARG A 348 -26.54 -13.10 15.52
CA ARG A 348 -27.23 -14.39 15.33
C ARG A 348 -26.36 -15.55 15.78
N CYS A 349 -26.60 -16.06 16.99
CA CYS A 349 -25.81 -17.15 17.54
C CYS A 349 -26.19 -18.50 16.93
N GLY A 350 -25.23 -19.21 16.35
CA GLY A 350 -25.44 -20.54 15.75
C GLY A 350 -25.92 -21.61 16.75
N ARG A 351 -25.48 -21.55 18.01
CA ARG A 351 -25.93 -22.49 19.06
C ARG A 351 -27.34 -22.18 19.58
N CYS A 352 -27.67 -20.90 19.75
CA CYS A 352 -29.00 -20.49 20.20
C CYS A 352 -30.04 -20.49 19.06
N ALA A 353 -29.57 -20.51 17.82
CA ALA A 353 -30.37 -20.35 16.61
C ALA A 353 -31.26 -19.07 16.57
N THR A 354 -30.88 -18.02 17.33
CA THR A 354 -31.61 -16.75 17.43
C THR A 354 -30.66 -15.56 17.56
N TYR A 355 -31.18 -14.36 17.29
CA TYR A 355 -30.52 -13.10 17.62
C TYR A 355 -30.41 -12.92 19.14
N VAL A 356 -29.22 -12.55 19.59
CA VAL A 356 -28.87 -12.39 21.00
C VAL A 356 -27.90 -11.23 21.15
N ARG A 357 -27.86 -10.67 22.37
CA ARG A 357 -26.77 -9.79 22.76
C ARG A 357 -25.45 -10.57 22.77
N ALA A 358 -24.40 -9.95 22.23
CA ALA A 358 -23.07 -10.53 22.21
C ALA A 358 -22.03 -9.44 22.48
N ARG A 359 -20.81 -9.86 22.85
CA ARG A 359 -19.65 -8.97 22.91
C ARG A 359 -18.69 -9.33 21.80
N LYS A 360 -18.35 -8.38 20.93
CA LYS A 360 -17.40 -8.54 19.83
C LYS A 360 -16.10 -7.80 20.15
N GLN A 361 -14.98 -8.37 19.76
CA GLN A 361 -13.67 -7.73 19.90
C GLN A 361 -12.80 -8.10 18.70
N LEU A 362 -12.13 -7.11 18.12
CA LEU A 362 -11.10 -7.30 17.11
C LEU A 362 -9.72 -7.31 17.77
N SER A 363 -8.80 -8.10 17.22
CA SER A 363 -7.40 -8.13 17.62
C SER A 363 -6.52 -8.40 16.41
N VAL A 364 -5.30 -7.88 16.42
CA VAL A 364 -4.30 -8.22 15.40
C VAL A 364 -3.76 -9.61 15.74
N HIS A 365 -4.08 -10.60 14.90
CA HIS A 365 -3.57 -11.96 15.05
C HIS A 365 -2.16 -12.08 14.49
N GLU A 366 -1.95 -11.52 13.30
CA GLU A 366 -0.65 -11.44 12.64
C GLU A 366 -0.46 -10.04 12.05
N ALA A 367 0.65 -9.40 12.40
CA ALA A 367 1.00 -8.09 11.88
C ALA A 367 1.71 -8.22 10.52
N PRO A 368 1.45 -7.30 9.58
CA PRO A 368 2.19 -7.25 8.33
C PRO A 368 3.64 -6.81 8.55
N ASN A 369 4.53 -7.15 7.62
CA ASN A 369 5.91 -6.68 7.65
C ASN A 369 6.01 -5.15 7.40
N ILE A 370 5.08 -4.60 6.62
CA ILE A 370 4.87 -3.16 6.45
C ILE A 370 3.40 -2.86 6.71
N LEU A 371 3.13 -2.15 7.80
CA LEU A 371 1.78 -1.78 8.20
C LEU A 371 1.33 -0.50 7.50
N THR A 372 0.23 -0.60 6.75
CA THR A 372 -0.50 0.54 6.21
C THR A 372 -1.61 0.94 7.18
N ILE A 373 -1.63 2.20 7.61
CA ILE A 373 -2.67 2.75 8.47
C ILE A 373 -3.39 3.87 7.73
N VAL A 374 -4.72 3.76 7.70
CA VAL A 374 -5.61 4.72 7.06
C VAL A 374 -6.41 5.39 8.15
N LEU A 375 -6.41 6.70 8.15
CA LEU A 375 -7.10 7.51 9.13
C LEU A 375 -8.40 8.02 8.51
N LYS A 376 -9.56 7.56 9.01
CA LYS A 376 -10.87 8.07 8.58
C LYS A 376 -11.08 9.49 9.11
N ARG A 377 -10.58 10.47 8.35
CA ARG A 377 -10.69 11.91 8.64
C ARG A 377 -11.92 12.57 7.99
N PHE A 378 -12.57 11.87 7.05
CA PHE A 378 -13.74 12.34 6.34
C PHE A 378 -15.01 11.74 6.93
N GLN A 379 -15.93 12.58 7.39
CA GLN A 379 -17.28 12.18 7.76
C GLN A 379 -18.28 12.89 6.84
N VAL A 380 -19.22 12.14 6.27
CA VAL A 380 -20.34 12.70 5.52
C VAL A 380 -21.39 13.14 6.55
N MET A 381 -21.44 14.43 6.87
CA MET A 381 -22.56 14.95 7.67
C MET A 381 -23.78 15.13 6.76
N LEU A 382 -24.88 14.44 7.11
CA LEU A 382 -26.16 14.42 6.40
C LEU A 382 -26.90 15.78 6.29
N LEU A 383 -26.27 16.91 6.64
CA LEU A 383 -26.89 18.24 6.60
C LEU A 383 -26.12 19.30 5.79
N SER A 384 -25.02 18.94 5.13
CA SER A 384 -24.37 19.80 4.15
C SER A 384 -23.49 18.98 3.21
N TYR A 385 -23.64 19.18 1.90
CA TYR A 385 -22.79 18.62 0.85
C TYR A 385 -21.35 19.20 0.93
N CYS A 386 -20.64 18.98 2.05
CA CYS A 386 -19.25 19.35 2.25
C CYS A 386 -18.54 18.23 3.02
N ASN A 387 -17.51 17.63 2.42
CA ASN A 387 -16.60 16.73 3.12
C ASN A 387 -15.79 17.56 4.15
N LEU A 388 -16.03 17.34 5.44
CA LEU A 388 -15.27 17.99 6.50
C LEU A 388 -13.98 17.20 6.77
N LEU A 389 -12.84 17.89 6.79
CA LEU A 389 -11.53 17.29 7.09
C LEU A 389 -11.22 17.52 8.58
N SER A 390 -11.27 16.47 9.39
CA SER A 390 -10.89 16.55 10.81
C SER A 390 -9.36 16.58 10.97
N LEU A 391 -8.82 17.75 11.31
CA LEU A 391 -7.40 17.94 11.62
C LEU A 391 -7.10 17.56 13.08
N VAL A 392 -6.95 16.26 13.34
CA VAL A 392 -6.35 15.74 14.57
C VAL A 392 -4.85 15.58 14.40
N LYS A 393 -4.05 16.23 15.26
CA LYS A 393 -2.59 16.07 15.35
C LYS A 393 -2.30 14.77 16.10
N LEU A 394 -1.97 13.70 15.37
CA LEU A 394 -1.55 12.43 15.97
C LEU A 394 -0.03 12.43 16.12
N ILE A 395 0.45 12.11 17.32
CA ILE A 395 1.87 11.91 17.62
C ILE A 395 2.22 10.46 17.28
N PHE A 396 3.32 10.23 16.56
CA PHE A 396 3.79 8.90 16.18
C PHE A 396 5.04 8.52 16.97
N PRO A 397 5.15 7.30 17.51
CA PRO A 397 6.36 6.83 18.18
C PRO A 397 7.49 6.60 17.15
N HIS A 398 8.69 7.12 17.42
CA HIS A 398 9.89 6.87 16.64
C HIS A 398 10.27 5.38 16.70
N GLY A 399 10.08 4.61 15.63
CA GLY A 399 10.55 3.22 15.56
C GLY A 399 9.74 2.28 14.67
N PHE A 400 8.52 2.65 14.29
CA PHE A 400 7.75 1.89 13.30
C PHE A 400 7.99 2.45 11.90
N ILE A 401 8.27 1.59 10.91
CA ILE A 401 8.15 1.97 9.49
C ILE A 401 6.65 2.00 9.20
N ILE A 402 5.98 3.05 9.66
CA ILE A 402 4.59 3.32 9.32
C ILE A 402 4.63 3.95 7.93
N LEU A 403 3.97 3.32 6.95
CA LEU A 403 3.57 4.05 5.75
C LEU A 403 2.43 4.98 6.18
N CYS A 404 2.79 6.05 6.88
CA CYS A 404 1.82 6.96 7.44
C CYS A 404 1.39 7.88 6.32
N PHE A 405 0.20 7.62 5.80
CA PHE A 405 -0.49 8.52 4.89
C PHE A 405 -0.89 9.78 5.66
N LEU A 406 0.05 10.71 5.83
CA LEU A 406 -0.24 12.13 5.90
C LEU A 406 -0.58 12.59 4.48
N LEU A 407 -1.71 12.13 3.93
CA LEU A 407 -2.38 12.87 2.88
C LEU A 407 -3.03 14.09 3.52
N ILE A 408 -2.20 15.09 3.77
CA ILE A 408 -2.66 16.46 3.63
C ILE A 408 -2.76 16.65 2.11
N CYS A 409 -3.88 16.23 1.52
CA CYS A 409 -4.33 16.85 0.29
C CYS A 409 -4.52 18.32 0.67
N PHE A 410 -3.51 19.16 0.40
CA PHE A 410 -3.74 20.58 0.32
C PHE A 410 -4.88 20.75 -0.69
N LEU A 411 -6.02 21.23 -0.20
CA LEU A 411 -6.87 22.11 -0.98
C LEU A 411 -6.00 23.33 -1.34
N MET A 412 -5.13 23.18 -2.34
CA MET A 412 -4.68 24.33 -3.10
C MET A 412 -5.82 24.66 -4.04
N ASP A 413 -6.80 25.40 -3.52
CA ASP A 413 -7.62 26.23 -4.38
C ASP A 413 -6.68 27.24 -5.07
N ASP A 414 -6.89 27.38 -6.36
CA ASP A 414 -6.12 28.19 -7.29
C ASP A 414 -5.81 29.60 -6.77
N THR A 415 -4.53 29.98 -6.84
CA THR A 415 -4.08 31.31 -7.28
C THR A 415 -2.78 31.19 -8.05
#